data_AF-A0A3P6F6H8-F1
#
_entry.id   AF-A0A3P6F6H8-F1
#
_cell.length_a   1.000
_cell.length_b   1.000
_cell.length_c   1.000
_cell.angle_alpha   90.00
_cell.angle_beta   90.00
_cell.angle_gamma   90.00
#
_symmetry.space_group_name_H-M   'P 1'
#
loop_
_entity.id
_entity.type
_entity.pdbx_description
1 polymer ?
#
loop_
_entity_poly.entity_id
_entity_poly.type
_entity_poly.pdbx_seq_one_letter_code
_entity_poly.pdbx_strand_id
1 'polypeptide(L)'
;MEKVKKLINSHYEEHLKEKFHQSEMVKALSEGKTSDADWESTFFIWHKPTSNISKVPNISDELIKTMDGYVSQLHKFAKGSPNSCVKILVSLKDT
;
A
#
# COMPACT_ATOMS: atom_id res chain seq x y z
N MET A 1 11.36 5.43 8.09
CA MET A 1 9.94 5.10 8.33
C MET A 1 9.01 6.26 8.09
N GLU A 2 9.20 7.42 8.73
CA GLU A 2 8.23 8.52 8.66
C GLU A 2 7.97 9.05 7.23
N LYS A 3 9.02 9.15 6.40
CA LYS A 3 8.86 9.54 4.98
C LYS A 3 7.98 8.55 4.19
N VAL A 4 8.14 7.25 4.42
CA VAL A 4 7.35 6.19 3.77
C VAL A 4 5.87 6.36 4.13
N LYS A 5 5.57 6.47 5.43
CA LYS A 5 4.19 6.68 5.92
C LYS A 5 3.55 7.91 5.31
N LYS A 6 4.27 9.06 5.33
CA LYS A 6 3.76 10.32 4.77
C LYS A 6 3.40 10.18 3.29
N LEU A 7 4.31 9.63 2.48
CA LEU A 7 4.08 9.50 1.03
C LEU A 7 2.97 8.49 0.69
N ILE A 8 2.87 7.40 1.45
CA ILE A 8 1.77 6.44 1.31
C ILE A 8 0.43 7.08 1.66
N ASN A 9 0.36 7.83 2.77
CA ASN A 9 -0.87 8.53 3.16
C ASN A 9 -1.25 9.61 2.13
N SER A 10 -0.29 10.35 1.58
CA SER A 10 -0.57 11.30 0.49
C SER A 10 -1.13 10.59 -0.75
N HIS A 11 -0.53 9.48 -1.19
CA HIS A 11 -1.03 8.70 -2.31
C HIS A 11 -2.46 8.17 -2.05
N TYR A 12 -2.75 7.76 -0.81
CA TYR A 12 -4.08 7.37 -0.39
C TYR A 12 -5.11 8.50 -0.56
N GLU A 13 -4.85 9.64 0.09
CA GLU A 13 -5.74 10.80 0.08
C GLU A 13 -5.99 11.32 -1.34
N GLU A 14 -4.95 11.35 -2.18
CA GLU A 14 -5.02 11.93 -3.53
C GLU A 14 -5.64 10.99 -4.58
N HIS A 15 -5.51 9.67 -4.43
CA HIS A 15 -5.80 8.74 -5.53
C HIS A 15 -6.65 7.52 -5.17
N LEU A 16 -6.74 7.13 -3.90
CA LEU A 16 -7.42 5.90 -3.48
C LEU A 16 -8.67 6.17 -2.65
N LYS A 17 -8.68 7.23 -1.83
CA LYS A 17 -9.76 7.54 -0.89
C LYS A 17 -11.12 7.70 -1.56
N GLU A 18 -11.18 8.47 -2.65
CA GLU A 18 -12.44 8.65 -3.38
C GLU A 18 -12.97 7.31 -3.92
N LYS A 19 -12.11 6.50 -4.54
CA LYS A 19 -12.48 5.19 -5.07
C LYS A 19 -12.93 4.23 -3.97
N PHE A 20 -12.29 4.29 -2.81
CA PHE A 20 -12.68 3.53 -1.64
C PHE A 20 -14.09 3.91 -1.18
N HIS A 21 -14.41 5.19 -1.05
CA HIS A 21 -15.76 5.64 -0.68
C HIS A 21 -16.84 5.35 -1.74
N GLN A 22 -16.46 5.19 -3.01
CA GLN A 22 -17.37 4.80 -4.09
C GLN A 22 -17.60 3.28 -4.18
N SER A 23 -16.82 2.48 -3.44
CA SER A 23 -16.88 1.03 -3.50
C SER A 23 -18.19 0.45 -2.96
N GLU A 24 -18.49 -0.78 -3.38
CA GLU A 24 -19.72 -1.47 -2.98
C GLU A 24 -19.77 -1.73 -1.47
N MET A 25 -18.63 -1.88 -0.78
CA MET A 25 -18.61 -2.06 0.68
C MET A 25 -19.13 -0.82 1.41
N VAL A 26 -18.74 0.38 0.98
CA VAL A 26 -19.16 1.63 1.61
C VAL A 26 -20.66 1.86 1.37
N LYS A 27 -21.14 1.55 0.17
CA LYS A 27 -22.56 1.59 -0.17
C LYS A 27 -23.38 0.59 0.65
N ALA A 28 -22.94 -0.66 0.72
CA ALA A 28 -23.61 -1.70 1.51
C ALA A 28 -23.68 -1.33 3.00
N LEU A 29 -22.61 -0.75 3.55
CA LEU A 29 -22.61 -0.25 4.93
C LEU A 29 -23.64 0.87 5.13
N SER A 30 -23.74 1.81 4.19
CA SER A 30 -24.74 2.88 4.24
C SER A 30 -26.19 2.38 4.17
N GLU A 31 -26.41 1.20 3.57
CA GLU A 31 -27.69 0.50 3.51
C GLU A 31 -27.96 -0.38 4.76
N GLY A 32 -27.09 -0.33 5.77
CA GLY A 32 -27.23 -1.10 7.01
C GLY A 32 -26.85 -2.58 6.88
N LYS A 33 -26.21 -2.98 5.78
CA LYS A 33 -25.66 -4.34 5.62
C LYS A 33 -24.31 -4.41 6.32
N THR A 34 -24.27 -5.09 7.45
CA THR A 34 -23.02 -5.38 8.16
C THR A 34 -22.30 -6.54 7.47
N SER A 35 -21.00 -6.38 7.22
CA SER A 35 -20.13 -7.44 6.69
C SER A 35 -18.94 -7.64 7.61
N ASP A 36 -18.39 -8.85 7.65
CA ASP A 36 -17.11 -9.15 8.31
C ASP A 36 -15.88 -8.63 7.52
N ALA A 37 -16.09 -7.71 6.57
CA ALA A 37 -15.02 -7.13 5.76
C ALA A 37 -14.25 -6.05 6.53
N ASP A 38 -12.93 -6.02 6.33
CA ASP A 38 -12.08 -4.98 6.88
C ASP A 38 -12.35 -3.62 6.23
N TRP A 39 -12.49 -2.58 7.05
CA TRP A 39 -12.58 -1.19 6.61
C TRP A 39 -11.17 -0.64 6.31
N GLU A 40 -10.62 -1.09 5.18
CA GLU A 40 -9.29 -0.69 4.73
C GLU A 40 -9.19 -0.57 3.21
N SER A 41 -8.34 0.34 2.76
CA SER A 41 -7.89 0.43 1.38
C SER A 41 -6.49 -0.15 1.28
N THR A 42 -6.34 -1.16 0.43
CA THR A 42 -5.14 -2.00 0.41
C THR A 42 -4.60 -2.17 -1.01
N PHE A 43 -3.27 -2.03 -1.17
CA PHE A 43 -2.58 -2.34 -2.42
C PHE A 43 -1.29 -3.14 -2.19
N PHE A 44 -0.90 -3.89 -3.22
CA PHE A 44 0.20 -4.84 -3.14
C PHE A 44 1.40 -4.41 -3.98
N ILE A 45 2.58 -4.41 -3.36
CA ILE A 45 3.86 -4.20 -4.05
C ILE A 45 4.72 -5.46 -3.94
N TRP A 46 5.15 -5.99 -5.09
CA TRP A 46 6.18 -7.00 -5.21
C TRP A 46 7.50 -6.27 -5.47
N HIS A 47 8.52 -6.49 -4.65
CA HIS A 47 9.80 -5.81 -4.79
C HIS A 47 10.93 -6.71 -5.29
N LYS A 48 10.94 -8.00 -4.94
CA LYS A 48 11.97 -8.96 -5.34
C LYS A 48 11.36 -10.27 -5.88
N PRO A 49 11.96 -10.87 -6.94
CA PRO A 49 13.19 -10.43 -7.61
C PRO A 49 13.02 -9.19 -8.52
N THR A 50 11.80 -8.95 -9.02
CA THR A 50 11.46 -7.82 -9.88
C THR A 50 10.40 -6.96 -9.21
N SER A 51 10.60 -5.65 -9.22
CA SER A 51 9.65 -4.70 -8.63
C SER A 51 8.46 -4.45 -9.56
N ASN A 52 7.23 -4.46 -9.03
CA ASN A 52 6.02 -4.05 -9.77
C ASN A 52 5.58 -2.61 -9.43
N ILE A 53 6.31 -1.89 -8.57
CA ILE A 53 5.86 -0.62 -8.00
C ILE A 53 5.57 0.46 -9.07
N SER A 54 6.34 0.48 -10.16
CA SER A 54 6.14 1.39 -11.28
C SER A 54 4.89 1.11 -12.11
N LYS A 55 4.25 -0.05 -11.90
CA LYS A 55 2.98 -0.42 -12.54
C LYS A 55 1.78 -0.01 -11.70
N VAL A 56 1.98 0.43 -10.46
CA VAL A 56 0.87 0.93 -9.63
C VAL A 56 0.48 2.31 -10.17
N PRO A 57 -0.79 2.52 -10.53
CA PRO A 57 -1.24 3.78 -11.11
C PRO A 57 -1.06 4.92 -10.10
N ASN A 58 -0.67 6.10 -10.60
CA ASN A 58 -0.54 7.34 -9.82
C ASN A 58 0.44 7.26 -8.64
N ILE A 59 1.36 6.28 -8.63
CA ILE A 59 2.48 6.30 -7.69
C ILE A 59 3.53 7.30 -8.18
N SER A 60 3.99 8.16 -7.29
CA SER A 60 5.04 9.13 -7.59
C SER A 60 6.44 8.50 -7.61
N ASP A 61 7.33 9.05 -8.44
CA ASP A 61 8.75 8.64 -8.47
C ASP A 61 9.43 8.78 -7.10
N GLU A 62 9.02 9.76 -6.29
CA GLU A 62 9.53 9.93 -4.93
C GLU A 62 9.12 8.76 -4.03
N LEU A 63 7.86 8.33 -4.11
CA LEU A 63 7.37 7.17 -3.37
C LEU A 63 8.08 5.89 -3.81
N ILE A 64 8.32 5.70 -5.11
CA ILE A 64 9.10 4.57 -5.64
C ILE A 64 10.49 4.52 -5.00
N LYS A 65 11.26 5.61 -5.12
CA LYS A 65 12.63 5.69 -4.57
C LYS A 65 12.66 5.49 -3.06
N THR A 66 11.67 6.05 -2.36
CA THR A 66 11.55 5.92 -0.89
C THR A 66 11.25 4.48 -0.49
N MET A 67 10.37 3.79 -1.21
CA MET A 67 10.05 2.38 -0.97
C MET A 67 11.22 1.45 -1.25
N ASP A 68 11.97 1.66 -2.34
CA ASP A 68 13.16 0.86 -2.65
C ASP A 68 14.24 0.97 -1.56
N GLY A 69 14.44 2.18 -1.02
CA GLY A 69 15.32 2.41 0.12
C GLY A 69 14.83 1.71 1.39
N TYR A 70 13.52 1.72 1.64
CA TYR A 70 12.92 1.05 2.78
C TYR A 70 13.04 -0.48 2.70
N VAL A 71 12.74 -1.06 1.53
CA VAL A 71 12.90 -2.49 1.25
C VAL A 71 14.32 -2.95 1.43
N SER A 72 15.29 -2.15 0.98
CA SER A 72 16.72 -2.45 1.15
C SER A 72 17.10 -2.52 2.63
N GLN A 73 16.51 -1.68 3.48
CA GLN A 73 16.70 -1.74 4.93
C GLN A 73 16.02 -2.95 5.55
N LEU A 74 14.78 -3.25 5.15
CA LEU A 74 14.05 -4.46 5.60
C LEU A 74 14.81 -5.73 5.26
N HIS A 75 15.36 -5.82 4.06
CA HIS A 75 16.13 -6.99 3.61
C HIS A 75 17.40 -7.18 4.44
N LYS A 76 18.14 -6.10 4.72
CA LYS A 76 19.29 -6.13 5.63
C LYS A 76 18.90 -6.54 7.05
N PHE A 77 17.79 -6.01 7.56
CA PHE A 77 17.29 -6.31 8.90
C PHE A 77 16.87 -7.77 9.05
N ALA A 78 16.16 -8.32 8.07
CA ALA A 78 15.70 -9.69 8.06
C ALA A 78 16.82 -10.73 7.89
N LYS A 79 18.10 -10.31 7.75
CA LYS A 79 19.25 -11.16 7.40
C LYS A 79 18.91 -12.13 6.24
N GLY A 80 18.08 -11.66 5.31
CA GLY A 80 17.50 -12.49 4.27
C GLY A 80 18.55 -12.90 3.25
N SER A 81 18.43 -14.12 2.72
CA SER A 81 19.17 -14.53 1.52
C SER A 81 18.84 -13.56 0.37
N PRO A 82 19.80 -13.15 -0.48
CA PRO A 82 19.57 -12.22 -1.60
C PRO A 82 18.46 -12.64 -2.59
N ASN A 83 18.01 -13.90 -2.52
CA ASN A 83 16.92 -14.45 -3.31
C ASN A 83 15.56 -14.48 -2.59
N SER A 84 15.46 -13.91 -1.38
CA SER A 84 14.20 -13.85 -0.64
C SER A 84 13.20 -12.95 -1.34
N CYS A 85 12.00 -13.47 -1.60
CA CYS A 85 10.89 -12.68 -2.10
C CYS A 85 10.47 -11.64 -1.05
N VAL A 86 10.29 -10.39 -1.48
CA VAL A 86 9.75 -9.32 -0.62
C VAL A 86 8.46 -8.81 -1.24
N LYS A 87 7.37 -9.03 -0.50
CA LYS A 87 6.03 -8.51 -0.81
C LYS A 87 5.62 -7.59 0.33
N ILE A 88 5.17 -6.39 0.00
CA ILE A 88 4.66 -5.43 0.97
C ILE A 88 3.17 -5.27 0.73
N LEU A 89 2.39 -5.53 1.78
CA LEU A 89 0.99 -5.19 1.87
C LEU A 89 0.89 -3.80 2.51
N VAL A 90 0.32 -2.85 1.78
CA VAL A 90 0.03 -1.52 2.33
C VAL A 90 -1.46 -1.45 2.57
N SER A 91 -1.86 -1.47 3.84
CA SER A 91 -3.25 -1.29 4.28
C SER A 91 -3.37 0.08 4.97
N LEU A 92 -4.40 0.82 4.57
CA LEU A 92 -4.76 2.14 5.09
C LEU A 92 -6.17 2.07 5.64
N LYS A 93 -6.35 2.50 6.90
CA LYS A 93 -7.66 2.55 7.55
C LYS A 93 -8.11 4.00 7.65
N ASP A 94 -9.33 4.27 7.21
CA ASP A 94 -10.02 5.52 7.55
C ASP A 94 -10.48 5.40 9.01
N THR A 95 -9.81 6.11 9.89
CA THR A 95 -10.20 6.31 11.31
C THR A 95 -10.79 7.67 11.53
#